data_AF-A0A7S4NVI3-F1
#
_entry.id   AF-A0A7S4NVI3-F1
#
_cell.length_a   1.000
_cell.length_b   1.000
_cell.length_c   1.000
_cell.angle_alpha   90.00
_cell.angle_beta   90.00
_cell.angle_gamma   90.00
#
_symmetry.space_group_name_H-M   'P 1'
#
loop_
_entity.id
_entity.type
_entity.pdbx_description
1 polymer ?
#
loop_
_entity_poly.entity_id
_entity_poly.type
_entity_poly.pdbx_seq_one_letter_code
_entity_poly.pdbx_strand_id
1 'polypeptide(L)'
;FRQLTFLHIYHHASILVLAEAGTVTYAAPVSIGDSLNCFVHIVMYFYWAMLAAGVDMSGYKKIVTQIQLLQFVLGGILLTYGYLQGGFCIYAPMYDLSMLLLFSDFYYKAYIKKRHEKKA
;
A
#
# COMPACT_ATOMS: atom_id res chain seq x y z
N PHE A 1 7.80 -10.58 16.66
CA PHE A 1 8.27 -11.18 15.41
C PHE A 1 7.15 -11.87 14.63
N ARG A 2 6.17 -11.13 14.11
CA ARG A 2 5.17 -11.70 13.18
C ARG A 2 4.94 -10.71 12.04
N GLN A 3 5.94 -10.60 11.17
CA GLN A 3 5.89 -9.76 9.97
C GLN A 3 5.17 -10.45 8.80
N LEU A 4 5.16 -11.79 8.77
CA LEU A 4 4.40 -12.60 7.81
C LEU A 4 2.92 -12.63 8.19
N THR A 5 2.20 -11.56 7.83
CA THR A 5 0.74 -11.51 7.90
C THR A 5 0.13 -11.94 6.58
N PHE A 6 -1.16 -12.29 6.58
CA PHE A 6 -1.90 -12.55 5.35
C PHE A 6 -1.76 -11.37 4.37
N LEU A 7 -1.87 -10.12 4.85
CA LEU A 7 -1.68 -8.91 4.05
C LEU A 7 -0.32 -8.89 3.34
N HIS A 8 0.75 -9.21 4.07
CA HIS A 8 2.10 -9.19 3.51
C HIS A 8 2.28 -10.26 2.42
N ILE A 9 1.86 -11.49 2.70
CA ILE A 9 1.97 -12.61 1.75
C ILE A 9 1.08 -12.37 0.53
N TYR A 10 -0.18 -11.94 0.75
CA TYR A 10 -1.11 -11.59 -0.31
C TYR A 10 -0.52 -10.53 -1.24
N HIS A 11 0.02 -9.45 -0.67
CA HIS A 11 0.60 -8.36 -1.46
C HIS A 11 1.80 -8.84 -2.30
N HIS A 12 2.84 -9.39 -1.67
CA HIS A 12 4.08 -9.74 -2.37
C HIS A 12 3.93 -10.92 -3.34
N ALA A 13 3.00 -11.85 -3.09
CA ALA A 13 2.72 -12.94 -4.02
C ALA A 13 1.95 -12.49 -5.27
N SER A 14 1.08 -11.48 -5.14
CA SER A 14 0.21 -11.03 -6.24
C SER A 14 0.76 -9.85 -7.03
N ILE A 15 1.42 -8.89 -6.37
CA ILE A 15 1.84 -7.62 -6.98
C ILE A 15 2.83 -7.82 -8.13
N LEU A 16 3.75 -8.77 -8.01
CA LEU A 16 4.77 -9.04 -9.03
C LEU A 16 4.12 -9.49 -10.35
N VAL A 17 3.17 -10.42 -10.26
CA VAL A 17 2.44 -10.96 -11.43
C VAL A 17 1.56 -9.87 -12.05
N LEU A 18 0.87 -9.09 -11.21
CA LEU A 18 -0.02 -8.02 -11.67
C LEU A 18 0.75 -6.86 -12.31
N ALA A 19 1.90 -6.48 -11.77
CA ALA A 19 2.75 -5.42 -12.31
C ALA A 19 3.33 -5.82 -13.66
N GLU A 20 3.81 -7.06 -13.82
CA GLU A 20 4.32 -7.56 -15.10
C GLU A 20 3.20 -7.60 -16.16
N ALA A 21 2.04 -8.19 -15.83
CA ALA A 21 0.90 -8.25 -16.73
C ALA A 21 0.39 -6.85 -17.12
N GLY A 22 0.35 -5.91 -16.17
CA GLY A 22 -0.04 -4.53 -16.39
C GLY A 22 0.94 -3.77 -17.27
N THR A 23 2.25 -3.92 -17.05
CA THR A 23 3.28 -3.20 -17.80
C THR A 23 3.28 -3.59 -19.28
N VAL A 24 3.11 -4.88 -19.57
CA VAL A 24 3.07 -5.38 -20.96
C VAL A 24 1.84 -4.87 -21.71
N THR A 25 0.72 -4.70 -21.03
CA THR A 25 -0.57 -4.36 -21.66
C THR A 25 -0.87 -2.86 -21.67
N TYR A 26 -0.44 -2.13 -20.64
CA TYR A 26 -0.80 -0.72 -20.43
C TYR A 26 0.32 0.06 -19.72
N ALA A 27 1.51 0.06 -20.33
CA ALA A 27 2.75 0.59 -19.73
C ALA A 27 2.62 2.00 -19.10
N ALA A 28 2.01 2.97 -19.78
CA ALA A 28 2.03 4.37 -19.32
C ALA A 28 1.27 4.60 -17.99
N PRO A 29 -0.02 4.26 -17.85
CA PRO A 29 -0.75 4.43 -16.59
C PRO A 29 -0.24 3.53 -15.44
N VAL A 30 0.23 2.31 -15.74
CA VAL A 30 0.84 1.42 -14.73
C VAL A 30 2.12 2.04 -14.17
N SER A 31 2.98 2.59 -15.04
CA SER A 31 4.27 3.18 -14.62
C SER A 31 4.10 4.31 -13.61
N ILE A 32 3.03 5.10 -13.69
CA ILE A 32 2.76 6.19 -12.74
C ILE A 32 2.36 5.61 -11.36
N GLY A 33 1.51 4.58 -11.34
CA GLY A 33 1.15 3.86 -10.12
C GLY A 33 2.35 3.20 -9.45
N ASP A 34 3.20 2.55 -10.24
CA ASP A 34 4.42 1.92 -9.76
C ASP A 34 5.42 2.96 -9.22
N SER A 35 5.54 4.12 -9.87
CA SER A 35 6.39 5.21 -9.40
C SER A 35 5.96 5.73 -8.02
N LEU A 36 4.64 5.90 -7.81
CA LEU A 36 4.09 6.26 -6.49
C LEU A 36 4.38 5.17 -5.45
N ASN A 37 4.25 3.89 -5.83
CA ASN A 37 4.54 2.78 -4.95
C ASN A 37 6.04 2.75 -4.55
N CYS A 38 6.95 2.94 -5.50
CA CYS A 38 8.39 3.03 -5.24
C CYS A 38 8.71 4.17 -4.27
N PHE A 39 8.10 5.35 -4.46
CA PHE A 39 8.29 6.48 -3.54
C PHE A 39 7.87 6.14 -2.11
N VAL A 40 6.68 5.56 -1.93
CA VAL A 40 6.21 5.15 -0.60
C VAL A 40 7.08 4.05 -0.01
N HIS A 41 7.57 3.11 -0.82
CA HIS A 41 8.49 2.07 -0.38
C HIS A 41 9.82 2.64 0.09
N ILE A 42 10.37 3.67 -0.57
CA ILE A 42 11.57 4.37 -0.09
C ILE A 42 11.35 4.88 1.33
N VAL A 43 10.23 5.55 1.58
CA VAL A 43 9.88 6.07 2.93
C VAL A 43 9.72 4.93 3.95
N MET A 44 9.03 3.85 3.57
CA MET A 44 8.80 2.71 4.46
C MET A 44 10.10 1.98 4.81
N TYR A 45 10.94 1.68 3.82
CA TYR A 45 12.21 1.00 4.06
C TYR A 45 13.19 1.87 4.83
N PHE A 46 13.19 3.18 4.59
CA PHE A 46 13.96 4.12 5.41
C PHE A 46 13.53 4.06 6.88
N TYR A 47 12.22 4.05 7.17
CA TYR A 47 11.70 3.88 8.52
C TYR A 47 12.19 2.59 9.19
N TRP A 48 12.14 1.46 8.49
CA TRP A 48 12.62 0.18 9.03
C TRP A 48 14.14 0.15 9.20
N ALA A 49 14.89 0.76 8.28
CA ALA A 49 16.35 0.87 8.38
C ALA A 49 16.76 1.67 9.62
N MET A 50 16.08 2.79 9.90
CA MET A 50 16.35 3.60 11.10
C MET A 50 16.06 2.84 12.39
N LEU A 51 14.96 2.08 12.45
CA LEU A 51 14.68 1.19 13.57
C LEU A 51 15.74 0.10 13.76
N ALA A 52 16.21 -0.50 12.66
CA ALA A 52 17.27 -1.50 12.69
C ALA A 52 18.62 -0.92 13.14
N ALA A 53 18.88 0.36 12.84
CA ALA A 53 20.04 1.10 13.32
C ALA A 53 19.94 1.54 14.80
N GLY A 54 18.84 1.19 15.50
CA GLY A 54 18.63 1.52 16.91
C GLY A 54 18.08 2.92 17.18
N VAL A 55 17.67 3.66 16.13
CA VAL A 55 17.03 4.97 16.29
C VAL A 55 15.55 4.79 16.67
N ASP A 56 15.10 5.45 17.74
CA ASP A 56 13.69 5.41 18.14
C ASP A 56 12.80 6.19 17.16
N MET A 57 12.24 5.45 16.21
CA MET A 57 11.24 5.94 15.26
C MET A 57 9.82 5.47 15.62
N SER A 58 9.58 4.94 16.82
CA SER A 58 8.32 4.29 17.17
C SER A 58 7.08 5.18 16.97
N GLY A 59 7.21 6.50 17.17
CA GLY A 59 6.16 7.50 16.92
C GLY A 59 5.77 7.67 15.44
N TYR A 60 6.68 7.38 14.50
CA TYR A 60 6.45 7.59 13.06
C TYR A 60 5.72 6.44 12.38
N LYS A 61 5.54 5.30 13.07
CA LYS A 61 4.88 4.11 12.49
C LYS A 61 3.50 4.42 11.91
N LYS A 62 2.74 5.25 12.62
CA LYS A 62 1.40 5.66 12.21
C LYS A 62 1.44 6.51 10.94
N ILE A 63 2.40 7.44 10.86
CA ILE A 63 2.58 8.33 9.71
C ILE A 63 2.92 7.51 8.46
N VAL A 64 3.85 6.56 8.58
CA VAL A 64 4.21 5.66 7.48
C VAL A 64 2.98 4.88 6.98
N THR A 65 2.16 4.38 7.89
CA THR A 65 0.91 3.67 7.52
C THR A 65 -0.10 4.60 6.84
N GLN A 66 -0.20 5.86 7.27
CA GLN A 66 -1.07 6.86 6.66
C GLN A 66 -0.63 7.26 5.25
N ILE A 67 0.68 7.36 5.01
CA ILE A 67 1.25 7.60 3.66
C ILE A 67 0.89 6.43 2.73
N GLN A 68 1.01 5.18 3.21
CA GLN A 68 0.60 4.00 2.43
C GLN A 68 -0.90 4.02 2.08
N LEU A 69 -1.77 4.34 3.04
CA LEU A 69 -3.21 4.50 2.79
C LEU A 69 -3.50 5.60 1.76
N LEU A 70 -2.81 6.74 1.86
CA LEU A 70 -2.96 7.83 0.90
C LEU A 70 -2.53 7.41 -0.51
N GLN A 71 -1.48 6.60 -0.63
CA GLN A 71 -1.03 6.06 -1.91
C GLN A 71 -2.06 5.14 -2.55
N PHE A 72 -2.77 4.30 -1.79
CA PHE A 72 -3.87 3.51 -2.36
C PHE A 72 -5.05 4.40 -2.78
N VAL A 73 -5.39 5.44 -2.02
CA VAL A 73 -6.47 6.37 -2.45
C VAL A 73 -6.11 7.09 -3.75
N LEU A 74 -4.90 7.64 -3.85
CA LEU A 74 -4.45 8.35 -5.05
C LEU A 74 -4.24 7.38 -6.23
N GLY A 75 -3.67 6.21 -5.97
CA GLY A 75 -3.49 5.14 -6.95
C GLY A 75 -4.82 4.65 -7.52
N GLY A 76 -5.79 4.34 -6.66
CA GLY A 76 -7.12 3.91 -7.07
C GLY A 76 -7.86 4.93 -7.94
N ILE A 77 -7.75 6.22 -7.64
CA ILE A 77 -8.33 7.29 -8.48
C ILE A 77 -7.67 7.28 -9.86
N LEU A 78 -6.34 7.23 -9.91
CA LEU A 78 -5.58 7.24 -11.17
C LEU A 78 -5.88 6.00 -12.03
N LEU A 79 -5.89 4.82 -11.41
CA LEU A 79 -6.17 3.54 -12.08
C LEU A 79 -7.62 3.49 -12.59
N THR A 80 -8.57 4.00 -11.82
CA THR A 80 -9.99 4.09 -12.24
C THR A 80 -10.16 5.07 -13.38
N TYR A 81 -9.50 6.23 -13.33
CA TYR A 81 -9.51 7.19 -14.43
C TYR A 81 -8.90 6.60 -15.70
N GLY A 82 -7.75 5.91 -15.59
CA GLY A 82 -7.12 5.19 -16.69
C GLY A 82 -8.03 4.12 -17.30
N TYR A 83 -8.78 3.40 -16.47
CA TYR A 83 -9.81 2.46 -16.91
C TYR A 83 -10.91 3.11 -17.74
N LEU A 84 -11.48 4.21 -17.24
CA LEU A 84 -12.58 4.91 -17.89
C LEU A 84 -12.18 5.57 -19.23
N GLN A 85 -10.93 6.03 -19.35
CA GLN A 85 -10.46 6.74 -20.55
C GLN A 85 -9.85 5.81 -21.61
N GLY A 86 -9.19 4.72 -21.19
CA GLY A 86 -8.36 3.89 -22.08
C GLY A 86 -8.72 2.41 -22.14
N GLY A 87 -9.81 1.99 -21.49
CA GLY A 87 -10.19 0.57 -21.44
C GLY A 87 -9.12 -0.29 -20.74
N PHE A 88 -8.54 0.26 -19.67
CA PHE A 88 -7.47 -0.37 -18.89
C PHE A 88 -7.90 -1.72 -18.29
N CYS A 89 -6.94 -2.44 -17.71
CA CYS A 89 -7.19 -3.70 -17.04
C CYS A 89 -8.03 -3.49 -15.75
N ILE A 90 -9.27 -4.02 -15.70
CA ILE A 90 -10.16 -3.92 -14.53
C ILE A 90 -9.54 -4.51 -13.25
N TYR A 91 -8.61 -5.46 -13.39
CA TYR A 91 -7.94 -6.09 -12.26
C TYR A 91 -7.08 -5.12 -11.44
N ALA A 92 -6.57 -4.04 -12.05
CA ALA A 92 -5.73 -3.07 -11.36
C ALA A 92 -6.50 -2.24 -10.31
N PRO A 93 -7.61 -1.54 -10.64
CA PRO A 93 -8.40 -0.84 -9.62
C PRO A 93 -9.04 -1.80 -8.62
N MET A 94 -9.40 -3.03 -9.03
CA MET A 94 -9.88 -4.06 -8.09
C MET A 94 -8.81 -4.49 -7.08
N TYR A 95 -7.57 -4.66 -7.55
CA TYR A 95 -6.45 -5.00 -6.68
C TYR A 95 -6.14 -3.86 -5.70
N ASP A 96 -6.08 -2.63 -6.19
CA ASP A 96 -5.83 -1.45 -5.35
C ASP A 96 -6.91 -1.29 -4.27
N LEU A 97 -8.19 -1.50 -4.63
CA LEU A 97 -9.29 -1.54 -3.66
C LEU A 97 -9.10 -2.64 -2.61
N SER A 98 -8.67 -3.84 -3.01
CA SER A 98 -8.39 -4.93 -2.06
C SER A 98 -7.30 -4.55 -1.06
N MET A 99 -6.24 -3.87 -1.53
CA MET A 99 -5.15 -3.40 -0.70
C MET A 99 -5.59 -2.29 0.25
N LEU A 100 -6.38 -1.33 -0.23
CA LEU A 100 -6.96 -0.26 0.58
C LEU A 100 -7.80 -0.84 1.74
N LEU A 101 -8.63 -1.85 1.48
CA LEU A 101 -9.44 -2.51 2.51
C LEU A 101 -8.59 -3.23 3.54
N LEU A 102 -7.59 -4.01 3.11
CA LEU A 102 -6.72 -4.74 4.03
C LEU A 102 -5.85 -3.81 4.87
N PHE A 103 -5.34 -2.73 4.29
CA PHE A 103 -4.60 -1.71 5.04
C PHE A 103 -5.50 -0.92 5.99
N SER A 104 -6.74 -0.65 5.60
CA SER A 104 -7.73 0.01 6.46
C SER A 104 -8.10 -0.87 7.65
N ASP A 105 -8.30 -2.17 7.44
CA ASP A 105 -8.52 -3.14 8.52
C ASP A 105 -7.32 -3.23 9.46
N PHE A 106 -6.10 -3.31 8.90
CA PHE A 106 -4.86 -3.25 9.68
C PHE A 106 -4.79 -1.96 10.51
N TYR A 107 -5.05 -0.79 9.90
CA TYR A 107 -4.99 0.50 10.57
C TYR A 107 -6.03 0.60 11.69
N TYR A 108 -7.26 0.15 11.44
CA TYR A 108 -8.32 0.11 12.44
C TYR A 108 -7.93 -0.75 13.64
N LYS A 109 -7.48 -1.98 13.41
CA LYS A 109 -7.07 -2.91 14.47
C LYS A 109 -5.84 -2.41 15.24
N ALA A 110 -4.83 -1.88 14.54
CA ALA A 110 -3.57 -1.47 15.14
C ALA A 110 -3.65 -0.15 15.92
N TYR A 111 -4.46 0.82 15.46
CA TYR A 111 -4.46 2.18 15.99
C TYR A 111 -5.79 2.64 16.58
N ILE A 112 -6.93 2.34 15.96
CA ILE A 112 -8.24 2.83 16.42
C ILE A 112 -8.76 1.97 17.56
N LYS A 113 -8.91 0.65 17.34
CA LYS A 113 -9.43 -0.29 18.34
C LYS A 113 -8.58 -0.26 19.62
N LYS A 114 -7.25 -0.33 19.48
CA LYS A 114 -6.31 -0.26 20.60
C LYS A 114 -6.36 1.07 21.37
N ARG A 115 -6.67 2.18 20.70
CA ARG A 115 -6.85 3.48 21.35
C ARG A 115 -8.16 3.54 22.14
N HIS A 116 -9.22 2.90 21.66
CA HIS A 116 -10.49 2.79 22.38
C HIS A 116 -10.34 1.92 23.63
N GLU A 117 -9.66 0.78 23.52
CA GLU A 117 -9.38 -0.11 24.66
C GLU A 117 -8.52 0.54 25.75
N LYS A 118 -7.60 1.45 25.39
CA LYS A 118 -6.80 2.22 26.36
C LYS A 118 -7.57 3.36 27.06
N LYS A 119 -8.73 3.75 26.53
CA LYS A 119 -9.56 4.84 27.05
C LYS A 119 -10.73 4.33 27.90
N ALA A 120 -11.09 3.06 27.77
CA ALA A 120 -12.04 2.35 28.62
C ALA A 120 -11.33 1.86 29.89
#